data_AF-N8XTD9-F1
#
_entry.id   AF-N8XTD9-F1
#
_cell.length_a   1.000
_cell.length_b   1.000
_cell.length_c   1.000
_cell.angle_alpha   90.00
_cell.angle_beta   90.00
_cell.angle_gamma   90.00
#
_symmetry.space_group_name_H-M   'P 1'
#
loop_
_entity.id
_entity.type
_entity.pdbx_description
1 polymer ?
#
loop_
_entity_poly.entity_id
_entity_poly.type
_entity_poly.pdbx_seq_one_letter_code
_entity_poly.pdbx_strand_id
1 'polypeptide(L)'
;MILCDNNIDNREKIKMQLNELLQHKPKFKLITKYSNILNPSWSEIEYAIESCKTFDKNNFCVLSMIEINSFIQCCRQDDLWRLEIHFAGSDKNFVHYGIKDNTNDNGLLDDESLVRKVFQDFFYGCYDFKGIQWIEYRWNK
;
A
#
# COMPACT_ATOMS: atom_id res chain seq x y z
N MET A 1 2.69 9.61 19.36
CA MET A 1 1.27 9.44 19.69
C MET A 1 0.63 8.76 18.50
N ILE A 2 0.19 7.50 18.67
CA ILE A 2 -0.50 6.74 17.62
C ILE A 2 -1.97 7.12 17.72
N LEU A 3 -2.50 7.84 16.73
CA LEU A 3 -3.91 8.14 16.64
C LEU A 3 -4.55 7.01 15.83
N CYS A 4 -5.10 6.01 16.53
CA CYS A 4 -5.99 5.02 15.93
C CYS A 4 -7.34 5.69 15.66
N ASP A 5 -7.40 6.50 14.61
CA ASP A 5 -8.64 7.17 14.21
C ASP A 5 -9.51 6.15 13.46
N ASN A 6 -10.48 5.55 14.16
CA ASN A 6 -11.51 4.67 13.58
C ASN A 6 -12.56 5.46 12.77
N ASN A 7 -12.28 6.73 12.42
CA ASN A 7 -13.21 7.58 11.69
C ASN A 7 -13.32 7.17 10.22
N ILE A 8 -14.48 6.60 9.92
CA ILE A 8 -15.06 6.25 8.62
C ILE A 8 -14.96 7.38 7.56
N ASP A 9 -14.72 8.63 7.96
CA ASP A 9 -14.62 9.80 7.08
C ASP A 9 -13.40 9.82 6.15
N ASN A 10 -12.28 9.19 6.54
CA ASN A 10 -11.09 9.13 5.68
C ASN A 10 -11.26 8.15 4.50
N ARG A 11 -12.11 7.14 4.64
CA ARG A 11 -12.35 6.11 3.62
C ARG A 11 -13.08 6.66 2.40
N GLU A 12 -14.09 7.51 2.63
CA GLU A 12 -14.81 8.22 1.56
C GLU A 12 -13.88 9.20 0.82
N LYS A 13 -12.99 9.92 1.55
CA LYS A 13 -11.98 10.80 0.93
C LYS A 13 -10.96 10.05 0.07
N ILE A 14 -10.41 8.95 0.57
CA ILE A 14 -9.48 8.09 -0.18
C ILE A 14 -10.18 7.56 -1.45
N LYS A 15 -11.43 7.10 -1.32
CA LYS A 15 -12.23 6.59 -2.43
C LYS A 15 -12.55 7.67 -3.47
N MET A 16 -12.89 8.89 -3.04
CA MET A 16 -13.13 10.02 -3.96
C MET A 16 -11.87 10.41 -4.73
N GLN A 17 -10.74 10.58 -4.03
CA GLN A 17 -9.46 10.91 -4.68
C GLN A 17 -9.07 9.83 -5.69
N LEU A 18 -9.20 8.55 -5.32
CA LEU A 18 -8.87 7.45 -6.21
C LEU A 18 -9.81 7.31 -7.42
N ASN A 19 -11.12 7.52 -7.25
CA ASN A 19 -12.10 7.42 -8.33
C ASN A 19 -11.97 8.53 -9.39
N GLU A 20 -11.62 9.76 -9.00
CA GLU A 20 -11.33 10.84 -9.95
C GLU A 20 -10.08 10.55 -10.79
N LEU A 21 -9.12 9.82 -10.22
CA LEU A 21 -7.81 9.53 -10.83
C LEU A 21 -7.84 8.31 -11.78
N LEU A 22 -8.77 7.38 -11.58
CA LEU A 22 -8.94 6.18 -12.43
C LEU A 22 -9.45 6.46 -13.85
N GLN A 23 -10.01 7.65 -14.12
CA GLN A 23 -10.53 8.00 -15.44
C GLN A 23 -9.43 8.08 -16.53
N HIS A 24 -8.15 8.03 -16.14
CA HIS A 24 -7.01 8.28 -17.04
C HIS A 24 -6.13 7.06 -17.35
N LYS A 25 -6.52 5.83 -16.97
CA LYS A 25 -5.67 4.62 -17.10
C LYS A 25 -4.26 4.87 -16.53
N PRO A 26 -4.12 4.90 -15.20
CA PRO A 26 -2.87 5.28 -14.55
C PRO A 26 -1.71 4.38 -14.98
N LYS A 27 -0.51 4.97 -15.11
CA LYS A 27 0.72 4.22 -15.32
C LYS A 27 1.30 3.82 -13.99
N PHE A 28 1.80 2.60 -13.95
CA PHE A 28 2.40 2.05 -12.75
C PHE A 28 3.90 1.88 -12.91
N LYS A 29 4.61 1.97 -11.80
CA LYS A 29 6.03 1.67 -11.70
C LYS A 29 6.24 0.74 -10.50
N LEU A 30 6.74 -0.45 -10.76
CA LEU A 30 7.14 -1.39 -9.72
C LEU A 30 8.61 -1.22 -9.43
N ILE A 31 8.95 -1.00 -8.17
CA ILE A 31 10.30 -0.83 -7.66
C ILE A 31 10.52 -1.92 -6.60
N THR A 32 11.58 -2.69 -6.79
CA THR A 32 12.10 -3.63 -5.79
C THR A 32 13.57 -3.31 -5.54
N LYS A 33 14.21 -4.05 -4.63
CA LYS A 33 15.67 -3.97 -4.45
C LYS A 33 16.46 -4.28 -5.73
N TYR A 34 15.92 -5.11 -6.63
CA TYR A 34 16.64 -5.66 -7.79
C TYR A 34 16.07 -5.23 -9.14
N SER A 35 14.89 -4.65 -9.16
CA SER A 35 14.17 -4.34 -10.40
C SER A 35 13.43 -3.01 -10.32
N ASN A 36 13.27 -2.41 -11.49
CA ASN A 36 12.49 -1.21 -11.68
C ASN A 36 11.76 -1.35 -13.03
N ILE A 37 10.46 -1.66 -12.96
CA ILE A 37 9.64 -2.06 -14.11
C ILE A 37 8.57 -0.99 -14.33
N LEU A 38 8.50 -0.47 -15.55
CA LEU A 38 7.46 0.46 -15.98
C LEU A 38 6.27 -0.33 -16.56
N ASN A 39 5.07 0.00 -16.11
CA ASN A 39 3.80 -0.69 -16.43
C ASN A 39 3.89 -2.21 -16.20
N PRO A 40 4.19 -2.64 -14.96
CA PRO A 40 4.26 -4.05 -14.62
C PRO A 40 2.92 -4.76 -14.87
N SER A 41 3.01 -6.02 -15.28
CA SER A 41 1.91 -6.98 -15.23
C SER A 41 1.63 -7.42 -13.79
N TRP A 42 0.43 -7.96 -13.56
CA TRP A 42 0.09 -8.54 -12.26
C TRP A 42 1.05 -9.65 -11.84
N SER A 43 1.47 -10.52 -12.77
CA SER A 43 2.44 -11.57 -12.50
C SER A 43 3.80 -11.05 -12.03
N GLU A 44 4.27 -9.90 -12.55
CA GLU A 44 5.51 -9.28 -12.09
C GLU A 44 5.37 -8.70 -10.67
N ILE A 45 4.20 -8.15 -10.35
CA ILE A 45 3.87 -7.67 -9.00
C ILE A 45 3.82 -8.85 -8.02
N GLU A 46 3.15 -9.95 -8.38
CA GLU A 46 3.06 -11.14 -7.53
C GLU A 46 4.44 -11.75 -7.25
N TYR A 47 5.28 -11.83 -8.26
CA TYR A 47 6.66 -12.28 -8.11
C TYR A 47 7.45 -11.36 -7.18
N ALA A 48 7.27 -10.03 -7.30
CA ALA A 48 7.91 -9.07 -6.40
C ALA A 48 7.46 -9.22 -4.94
N ILE A 49 6.16 -9.41 -4.70
CA ILE A 49 5.62 -9.71 -3.35
C ILE A 49 6.25 -11.00 -2.82
N GLU A 50 6.29 -12.07 -3.62
CA GLU A 50 6.88 -13.34 -3.21
C GLU A 50 8.38 -13.22 -2.88
N SER A 51 9.13 -12.42 -3.66
CA SER A 51 10.56 -12.18 -3.42
C SER A 51 10.86 -11.48 -2.09
N CYS A 52 9.86 -10.84 -1.46
CA CYS A 52 10.00 -10.27 -0.12
C CYS A 52 10.18 -11.36 0.96
N LYS A 53 9.88 -12.63 0.66
CA LYS A 53 10.11 -13.76 1.57
C LYS A 53 11.55 -14.23 1.65
N THR A 54 12.28 -14.10 0.55
CA THR A 54 13.41 -14.98 0.27
C THR A 54 14.78 -14.37 0.58
N PHE A 55 14.89 -13.05 0.72
CA PHE A 55 16.20 -12.42 0.88
C PHE A 55 16.18 -11.19 1.78
N ASP A 56 16.89 -11.31 2.92
CA ASP A 56 17.44 -10.18 3.66
C ASP A 56 16.40 -9.25 4.33
N LYS A 57 16.75 -8.63 5.47
CA LYS A 57 15.82 -7.75 6.23
C LYS A 57 15.43 -6.46 5.48
N ASN A 58 15.90 -6.29 4.24
CA ASN A 58 15.81 -5.08 3.43
C ASN A 58 15.08 -5.28 2.10
N ASN A 59 14.45 -6.44 1.84
CA ASN A 59 13.63 -6.59 0.64
C ASN A 59 12.29 -5.86 0.79
N PHE A 60 11.92 -5.15 -0.27
CA PHE A 60 10.69 -4.40 -0.36
C PHE A 60 10.09 -4.53 -1.77
N CYS A 61 8.78 -4.36 -1.84
CA CYS A 61 8.02 -4.22 -3.07
C CYS A 61 7.25 -2.90 -2.99
N VAL A 62 7.50 -1.98 -3.92
CA VAL A 62 6.81 -0.70 -4.03
C VAL A 62 6.14 -0.62 -5.39
N LEU A 63 4.81 -0.46 -5.41
CA LEU A 63 4.05 -0.21 -6.62
C LEU A 63 3.56 1.24 -6.59
N SER A 64 4.14 2.08 -7.44
CA SER A 64 3.80 3.49 -7.56
C SER A 64 2.86 3.75 -8.72
N MET A 65 1.82 4.53 -8.47
CA MET A 65 1.00 5.17 -9.47
C MET A 65 1.61 6.54 -9.81
N ILE A 66 2.14 6.69 -11.03
CA ILE A 66 3.07 7.76 -11.39
C ILE A 66 2.38 9.12 -11.39
N GLU A 67 1.21 9.21 -12.01
CA GLU A 67 0.50 10.47 -12.26
C GLU A 67 0.09 11.18 -10.97
N ILE A 68 -0.11 10.42 -9.90
CA ILE A 68 -0.70 10.89 -8.65
C ILE A 68 0.25 10.77 -7.47
N ASN A 69 1.51 10.44 -7.75
CA ASN A 69 2.58 10.30 -6.78
C ASN A 69 2.16 9.52 -5.52
N SER A 70 1.37 8.47 -5.73
CA SER A 70 0.86 7.60 -4.66
C SER A 70 1.42 6.20 -4.85
N PHE A 71 1.66 5.47 -3.78
CA PHE A 71 2.25 4.14 -3.88
C PHE A 71 1.79 3.24 -2.75
N ILE A 72 1.77 1.94 -3.03
CA ILE A 72 1.66 0.89 -2.02
C ILE A 72 3.02 0.23 -1.86
N GLN A 73 3.41 -0.05 -0.63
CA GLN A 73 4.64 -0.76 -0.34
C GLN A 73 4.44 -1.88 0.67
N CYS A 74 5.17 -2.97 0.49
CA CYS A 74 5.31 -3.97 1.53
C CYS A 74 6.77 -4.39 1.72
N CYS A 75 7.05 -4.86 2.93
CA CYS A 75 8.26 -5.61 3.27
C CYS A 75 7.90 -6.72 4.25
N ARG A 76 8.76 -7.74 4.36
CA ARG A 76 8.59 -8.82 5.33
C ARG A 76 9.73 -8.79 6.33
N GLN A 77 9.40 -8.82 7.61
CA GLN A 77 10.31 -8.86 8.73
C GLN A 77 9.84 -9.91 9.73
N ASP A 78 10.71 -10.87 10.07
CA ASP A 78 10.46 -11.87 11.12
C ASP A 78 9.10 -12.59 10.93
N ASP A 79 8.84 -13.03 9.70
CA ASP A 79 7.60 -13.67 9.22
C ASP A 79 6.33 -12.80 9.18
N LEU A 80 6.43 -11.54 9.58
CA LEU A 80 5.36 -10.57 9.51
C LEU A 80 5.56 -9.60 8.35
N TRP A 81 4.47 -9.21 7.72
CA TRP A 81 4.43 -8.21 6.67
C TRP A 81 4.14 -6.83 7.26
N ARG A 82 4.89 -5.84 6.81
CA ARG A 82 4.48 -4.45 6.93
C ARG A 82 3.93 -4.01 5.59
N LEU A 83 2.71 -3.48 5.59
CA LEU A 83 2.03 -3.01 4.40
C LEU A 83 1.57 -1.57 4.62
N GLU A 84 1.94 -0.68 3.71
CA GLU A 84 1.63 0.74 3.80
C GLU A 84 1.15 1.28 2.45
N ILE A 85 0.17 2.17 2.50
CA ILE A 85 -0.26 2.95 1.34
C ILE A 85 0.01 4.42 1.62
N HIS A 86 0.57 5.07 0.61
CA HIS A 86 1.00 6.46 0.63
C HIS A 86 0.20 7.21 -0.41
N PHE A 87 -0.63 8.16 0.02
CA PHE A 87 -1.38 9.04 -0.86
C PHE A 87 -0.77 10.42 -0.88
N ALA A 88 -0.52 10.97 -2.06
CA ALA A 88 -0.18 12.38 -2.19
C ALA A 88 -1.44 13.21 -1.95
N GLY A 89 -1.46 14.01 -0.89
CA GLY A 89 -2.48 15.04 -0.69
C GLY A 89 -2.30 16.20 -1.67
N SER A 90 -3.34 17.04 -1.78
CA SER A 90 -3.35 18.28 -2.59
C SER A 90 -2.17 19.21 -2.30
N ASP A 91 -1.66 19.16 -1.07
CA ASP A 91 -0.67 20.09 -0.55
C ASP A 91 0.75 19.51 -0.60
N LYS A 92 0.98 18.45 -1.39
CA LYS A 92 2.23 17.66 -1.45
C LYS A 92 2.63 16.98 -0.14
N ASN A 93 1.76 17.05 0.88
CA ASN A 93 1.90 16.25 2.09
C ASN A 93 1.42 14.83 1.80
N PHE A 94 2.23 13.85 2.17
CA PHE A 94 1.82 12.45 2.10
C PHE A 94 0.94 12.13 3.31
N VAL A 95 -0.16 11.43 3.06
CA VAL A 95 -0.90 10.75 4.11
C VAL A 95 -0.51 9.28 4.04
N HIS A 96 0.00 8.77 5.16
CA HIS A 96 0.53 7.42 5.29
C HIS A 96 -0.47 6.58 6.06
N TYR A 97 -0.92 5.47 5.46
CA TYR A 97 -1.76 4.51 6.14
C TYR A 97 -1.07 3.16 6.18
N GLY A 98 -0.79 2.66 7.40
CA GLY A 98 -0.47 1.27 7.62
C GLY A 98 -1.73 0.42 7.60
N ILE A 99 -1.60 -0.83 7.18
CA ILE A 99 -2.65 -1.83 7.28
C ILE A 99 -2.28 -2.80 8.41
N LYS A 100 -3.23 -3.11 9.29
CA LYS A 100 -3.03 -4.07 10.38
C LYS A 100 -4.07 -5.18 10.38
N ASP A 101 -3.69 -6.30 10.98
CA ASP A 101 -4.63 -7.35 11.33
C ASP A 101 -5.35 -6.99 12.64
N ASN A 102 -6.54 -7.54 12.84
CA ASN A 102 -7.35 -7.37 14.04
C ASN A 102 -6.61 -7.80 15.31
N THR A 103 -5.57 -8.62 15.17
CA THR A 103 -4.85 -9.24 16.29
C THR A 103 -3.58 -8.47 16.70
N ASN A 104 -3.10 -7.51 15.91
CA ASN A 104 -1.80 -6.88 16.14
C ASN A 104 -1.81 -5.35 15.94
N ASP A 105 -1.66 -4.62 17.05
CA ASP A 105 -1.66 -3.15 17.04
C ASP A 105 -0.36 -2.52 16.50
N ASN A 106 0.67 -3.31 16.19
CA ASN A 106 1.96 -2.81 15.73
C ASN A 106 2.04 -2.55 14.21
N GLY A 107 0.92 -2.67 13.47
CA GLY A 107 0.92 -2.44 12.02
C GLY A 107 1.61 -3.54 11.22
N LEU A 108 1.55 -4.77 11.74
CA LEU A 108 2.15 -5.97 11.14
C LEU A 108 1.06 -6.99 10.82
N LEU A 109 1.23 -7.70 9.71
CA LEU A 109 0.28 -8.66 9.14
C LEU A 109 0.94 -10.04 9.03
N ASP A 110 0.27 -11.10 9.42
CA ASP A 110 0.71 -12.48 9.16
C ASP A 110 0.12 -13.04 7.85
N ASP A 111 -1.01 -12.49 7.38
CA ASP A 111 -1.70 -12.92 6.18
C ASP A 111 -1.15 -12.29 4.87
N GLU A 112 -0.38 -13.08 4.12
CA GLU A 112 0.08 -12.71 2.77
C GLU A 112 -1.08 -12.55 1.77
N SER A 113 -2.18 -13.29 1.94
CA SER A 113 -3.33 -13.22 1.04
C SER A 113 -3.94 -11.82 1.08
N LEU A 114 -3.98 -11.22 2.27
CA LEU A 114 -4.38 -9.83 2.45
C LEU A 114 -3.41 -8.87 1.75
N VAL A 115 -2.09 -9.07 1.85
CA VAL A 115 -1.09 -8.26 1.13
C VAL A 115 -1.35 -8.29 -0.38
N ARG A 116 -1.51 -9.48 -0.97
CA ARG A 116 -1.81 -9.64 -2.40
C ARG A 116 -3.12 -8.97 -2.78
N LYS A 117 -4.17 -9.16 -1.98
CA LYS A 117 -5.47 -8.53 -2.21
C LYS A 117 -5.38 -7.01 -2.24
N VAL A 118 -4.65 -6.39 -1.32
CA VAL A 118 -4.51 -4.92 -1.29
C VAL A 118 -3.73 -4.41 -2.49
N PHE A 119 -2.64 -5.10 -2.89
CA PHE A 119 -1.91 -4.77 -4.11
C PHE A 119 -2.79 -4.91 -5.37
N GLN A 120 -3.62 -5.96 -5.42
CA GLN A 120 -4.56 -6.18 -6.52
C GLN A 120 -5.60 -5.07 -6.58
N ASP A 121 -6.21 -4.75 -5.44
CA ASP A 121 -7.17 -3.65 -5.30
C ASP A 121 -6.53 -2.31 -5.71
N PHE A 122 -5.27 -2.07 -5.33
CA PHE A 122 -4.52 -0.87 -5.72
C PHE A 122 -4.25 -0.79 -7.23
N PHE A 123 -3.83 -1.90 -7.83
CA PHE A 123 -3.45 -2.00 -9.24
C PHE A 123 -4.66 -1.91 -10.19
N TYR A 124 -5.76 -2.59 -9.86
CA TYR A 124 -6.96 -2.61 -10.69
C TYR A 124 -7.96 -1.50 -10.37
N GLY A 125 -7.73 -0.71 -9.32
CA GLY A 125 -8.62 0.37 -8.94
C GLY A 125 -9.85 -0.06 -8.11
N CYS A 126 -9.80 -1.24 -7.48
CA CYS A 126 -10.89 -1.79 -6.67
C CYS A 126 -10.78 -1.36 -5.21
N TYR A 127 -10.97 -0.08 -4.92
CA TYR A 127 -10.74 0.52 -3.60
C TYR A 127 -11.85 0.28 -2.57
N ASP A 128 -12.55 -0.86 -2.62
CA ASP A 128 -13.59 -1.16 -1.65
C ASP A 128 -12.98 -1.44 -0.26
N PHE A 129 -11.77 -2.03 -0.19
CA PHE A 129 -10.99 -2.26 1.04
C PHE A 129 -11.82 -2.70 2.27
N LYS A 130 -12.93 -3.44 2.05
CA LYS A 130 -13.80 -3.93 3.13
C LYS A 130 -13.05 -4.95 3.97
N GLY A 131 -13.20 -4.83 5.29
CA GLY A 131 -12.54 -5.72 6.26
C GLY A 131 -11.07 -5.40 6.52
N ILE A 132 -10.54 -4.29 5.98
CA ILE A 132 -9.17 -3.84 6.21
C ILE A 132 -9.16 -2.78 7.30
N GLN A 133 -8.36 -2.99 8.35
CA GLN A 133 -8.11 -1.98 9.39
C GLN A 133 -6.90 -1.13 9.01
N TRP A 134 -7.01 0.17 9.24
CA TRP A 134 -6.00 1.16 8.88
C TRP A 134 -5.46 1.86 10.13
N ILE A 135 -4.17 2.18 10.11
CA ILE A 135 -3.52 3.06 11.10
C ILE A 135 -2.91 4.22 10.34
N GLU A 136 -3.37 5.45 10.62
CA GLU A 136 -2.77 6.65 10.05
C GLU A 136 -1.48 7.01 10.80
N TYR A 137 -0.37 7.14 10.07
CA TYR A 137 0.89 7.62 10.64
C TYR A 137 1.04 9.13 10.36
N ARG A 138 0.93 9.96 11.40
CA ARG A 138 1.29 11.38 11.33
C ARG A 138 2.68 11.59 11.89
N TRP A 139 3.61 12.03 11.05
CA TRP A 139 4.91 12.51 11.50
C TRP A 139 4.72 13.93 12.03
N ASN A 140 4.77 14.12 13.35
CA ASN A 140 4.96 15.46 13.90
C ASN A 140 6.38 15.89 13.52
N LYS A 141 6.50 16.94 12.71
CA LYS A 141 7.77 17.65 12.49
C LYS A 141 8.23 18.32 13.77
#